data_AF-A0A3E1ER05-F1
#
_entry.id   AF-A0A3E1ER05-F1
#
_cell.length_a   1.000
_cell.length_b   1.000
_cell.length_c   1.000
_cell.angle_alpha   90.00
_cell.angle_beta   90.00
_cell.angle_gamma   90.00
#
_symmetry.space_group_name_H-M   'P 1'
#
loop_
_entity.id
_entity.type
_entity.pdbx_description
1 polymer ?
#
loop_
_entity_poly.entity_id
_entity_poly.type
_entity_poly.pdbx_seq_one_letter_code
_entity_poly.pdbx_strand_id
1 'polypeptide(L)'
;MLYFYFVDGRQTHHHLYWPHLPVFWLVLLGAGSLVSVLLRKPRVTRAMLSFFAGVILHLVLDTPVGGIAWLYPYNSDLLYLLKVPAGRSWWVWNFILHWTFLLEIFICVAAFITWIRRRSPKAEPDGAPNR
;
A
#
# COMPACT_ATOMS: atom_id res chain seq x y z
N MET A 1 8.39 12.26 2.56
CA MET A 1 9.84 12.49 2.67
C MET A 1 10.27 13.91 2.35
N LEU A 2 9.85 14.54 1.23
CA LEU A 2 10.23 15.94 0.95
C LEU A 2 9.86 16.90 2.10
N TYR A 3 8.60 16.86 2.55
CA TYR A 3 8.15 17.65 3.71
C TYR A 3 8.98 17.37 4.98
N PHE A 4 9.22 16.09 5.28
CA PHE A 4 10.02 15.63 6.43
C PHE A 4 11.43 16.24 6.46
N TYR A 5 12.11 16.30 5.30
CA TYR A 5 13.48 16.81 5.20
C TYR A 5 13.55 18.34 5.07
N PHE A 6 12.65 18.95 4.30
CA PHE A 6 12.77 20.37 3.92
C PHE A 6 11.91 21.33 4.74
N VAL A 7 10.84 20.86 5.37
CA VAL A 7 9.87 21.73 6.07
C VAL A 7 9.76 21.39 7.55
N ASP A 8 9.52 20.12 7.87
CA ASP A 8 9.33 19.66 9.25
C ASP A 8 10.64 19.60 10.04
N GLY A 9 11.78 19.55 9.36
CA GLY A 9 13.09 19.43 10.01
C GLY A 9 13.28 18.10 10.75
N ARG A 10 12.50 17.06 10.40
CA ARG A 10 12.52 15.73 11.00
C ARG A 10 12.10 15.70 12.48
N GLN A 11 11.27 16.64 12.89
CA GLN A 11 10.76 16.73 14.26
C GLN A 11 9.63 15.72 14.50
N THR A 12 8.83 15.44 13.47
CA THR A 12 7.72 14.51 13.54
C THR A 12 8.13 13.13 13.01
N HIS A 13 7.79 12.06 13.72
CA HIS A 13 7.98 10.72 13.18
C HIS A 13 7.16 10.56 11.89
N HIS A 14 7.81 10.19 10.78
CA HIS A 14 7.19 10.21 9.45
C HIS A 14 5.94 9.31 9.28
N HIS A 15 5.78 8.28 10.11
CA HIS A 15 4.56 7.45 10.15
C HIS A 15 3.38 8.09 10.88
N LEU A 16 3.55 9.30 11.43
CA LEU A 16 2.45 10.11 11.95
C LEU A 16 1.91 11.09 10.89
N TYR A 17 2.53 11.18 9.72
CA TYR A 17 1.95 11.94 8.62
C TYR A 17 0.76 11.22 8.01
N TRP A 18 -0.17 12.02 7.48
CA TRP A 18 -1.42 11.56 6.86
C TRP A 18 -1.29 10.39 5.86
N PRO A 19 -0.19 10.21 5.08
CA PRO A 19 -0.07 9.04 4.20
C PRO A 19 0.02 7.71 4.96
N HIS A 20 0.40 7.71 6.24
CA HIS A 20 0.53 6.50 7.06
C HIS A 20 -0.58 6.37 8.12
N LEU A 21 -1.56 7.29 8.13
CA LEU A 21 -2.68 7.24 9.06
C LEU A 21 -3.83 6.39 8.48
N PRO A 22 -4.17 5.23 9.06
CA PRO A 22 -5.21 4.36 8.50
C PRO A 22 -6.58 5.04 8.43
N VAL A 23 -6.91 5.85 9.45
CA VAL A 23 -8.18 6.59 9.49
C VAL A 23 -8.35 7.53 8.30
N PHE A 24 -7.28 8.19 7.85
CA PHE A 24 -7.33 9.10 6.69
C PHE A 24 -7.77 8.35 5.44
N TRP A 25 -7.18 7.19 5.18
CA TRP A 25 -7.50 6.38 4.00
C TRP A 25 -8.85 5.70 4.09
N LEU A 26 -9.28 5.26 5.28
CA LEU A 26 -10.62 4.69 5.48
C LEU A 26 -11.73 5.72 5.23
N VAL A 27 -11.53 6.97 5.67
CA VAL A 27 -12.45 8.08 5.40
C VAL A 27 -12.54 8.34 3.88
N LEU A 28 -11.40 8.45 3.20
CA LEU A 28 -11.38 8.65 1.74
C LEU A 28 -12.00 7.48 0.97
N LEU A 29 -11.76 6.24 1.39
CA LEU A 29 -12.36 5.05 0.80
C LEU A 29 -13.89 5.08 0.96
N GLY A 30 -14.39 5.39 2.16
CA GLY A 30 -15.82 5.46 2.44
C GLY A 30 -16.51 6.55 1.61
N ALA A 31 -15.97 7.77 1.64
CA ALA A 31 -16.51 8.90 0.87
C ALA A 31 -16.48 8.61 -0.64
N GLY A 32 -15.35 8.12 -1.15
CA GLY A 32 -15.17 7.82 -2.55
C GLY A 32 -16.06 6.67 -3.06
N SER A 33 -16.21 5.62 -2.25
CA SER A 33 -17.09 4.50 -2.56
C SER A 33 -18.54 4.95 -2.62
N LEU A 34 -19.00 5.74 -1.63
CA LEU A 34 -20.36 6.30 -1.60
C LEU A 34 -20.66 7.11 -2.87
N VAL A 35 -19.78 8.05 -3.23
CA VAL A 35 -19.93 8.85 -4.46
C VAL A 35 -19.99 7.95 -5.70
N SER A 36 -19.09 6.96 -5.81
CA SER A 36 -19.05 6.08 -6.98
C SER A 36 -20.31 5.23 -7.16
N VAL A 37 -20.92 4.79 -6.06
CA VAL A 37 -22.18 4.04 -6.03
C VAL A 37 -23.34 4.94 -6.44
N LEU A 38 -23.43 6.15 -5.88
CA LEU A 38 -24.46 7.13 -6.24
C LEU A 38 -24.41 7.49 -7.73
N LEU A 39 -23.20 7.61 -8.30
CA LEU A 39 -23.00 7.90 -9.72
C LEU A 39 -23.09 6.67 -10.63
N ARG A 40 -23.31 5.46 -10.07
CA ARG A 40 -23.41 4.18 -10.79
C ARG A 40 -22.24 3.92 -11.75
N LYS A 41 -21.00 4.15 -11.29
CA LYS A 41 -19.77 3.95 -12.09
C LYS A 41 -18.97 2.73 -11.61
N PRO A 42 -19.36 1.48 -11.94
CA PRO A 42 -18.74 0.26 -11.39
C PRO A 42 -17.27 0.08 -11.80
N ARG A 43 -16.83 0.68 -12.92
CA ARG A 43 -15.41 0.70 -13.29
C ARG A 43 -14.59 1.55 -12.33
N VAL A 44 -15.12 2.72 -11.95
CA VAL A 44 -14.47 3.63 -11.00
C VAL A 44 -14.42 2.98 -9.62
N THR A 45 -15.52 2.39 -9.15
CA THR A 45 -15.55 1.67 -7.87
C THR A 45 -14.49 0.57 -7.81
N ARG A 46 -14.35 -0.26 -8.84
CA ARG A 46 -13.33 -1.32 -8.86
C ARG A 46 -11.90 -0.77 -8.87
N ALA A 47 -11.64 0.30 -9.62
CA ALA A 47 -10.32 0.93 -9.64
C ALA A 47 -9.97 1.52 -8.26
N MET A 48 -10.93 2.20 -7.62
CA MET A 48 -10.76 2.73 -6.27
C MET A 48 -10.51 1.63 -5.25
N LEU A 49 -11.33 0.58 -5.22
CA LEU A 49 -11.13 -0.56 -4.31
C LEU A 49 -9.74 -1.18 -4.49
N SER A 50 -9.26 -1.30 -5.74
CA SER A 50 -7.92 -1.83 -6.02
C SER A 50 -6.82 -0.91 -5.48
N PHE A 51 -6.97 0.41 -5.65
CA PHE A 51 -6.04 1.41 -5.11
C PHE A 51 -5.99 1.36 -3.58
N PHE A 52 -7.15 1.41 -2.92
CA PHE A 52 -7.21 1.39 -1.46
C PHE A 52 -6.78 0.04 -0.87
N ALA A 53 -7.04 -1.09 -1.55
CA ALA A 53 -6.48 -2.37 -1.15
C ALA A 53 -4.94 -2.33 -1.15
N GLY A 54 -4.33 -1.69 -2.16
CA GLY A 54 -2.88 -1.46 -2.19
C GLY A 54 -2.40 -0.58 -1.03
N VAL A 55 -3.13 0.49 -0.71
CA VAL A 55 -2.82 1.35 0.44
C VAL A 55 -2.88 0.59 1.76
N ILE A 56 -3.97 -0.14 2.02
CA ILE A 56 -4.10 -0.92 3.26
C ILE A 56 -3.03 -2.00 3.34
N LEU A 57 -2.75 -2.69 2.22
CA LEU A 57 -1.66 -3.66 2.15
C LEU A 57 -0.31 -3.03 2.52
N HIS A 58 -0.01 -1.83 2.01
CA HIS A 58 1.19 -1.10 2.37
C HIS A 58 1.27 -0.77 3.87
N LEU A 59 0.19 -0.25 4.47
CA LEU A 59 0.17 0.02 5.92
C LEU A 59 0.35 -1.25 6.76
N VAL A 60 -0.22 -2.38 6.31
CA VAL A 60 0.00 -3.68 6.94
C VAL A 60 1.46 -4.12 6.82
N LEU A 61 2.11 -3.91 5.68
CA LEU A 61 3.54 -4.22 5.48
C LEU A 61 4.46 -3.33 6.31
N ASP A 62 4.07 -2.09 6.58
CA ASP A 62 4.82 -1.19 7.45
C ASP A 62 4.71 -1.57 8.93
N THR A 63 3.60 -2.20 9.34
CA THR A 63 3.31 -2.52 10.75
C THR A 63 4.39 -3.38 11.43
N PRO A 64 4.95 -4.44 10.82
CA PRO A 64 5.98 -5.24 11.46
C PRO A 64 7.20 -4.46 11.96
N VAL A 65 7.74 -3.55 11.15
CA VAL A 65 9.07 -2.94 11.39
C VAL A 65 9.00 -1.42 11.45
N GLY A 66 8.24 -0.82 10.54
CA GLY A 66 8.09 0.62 10.44
C GLY A 66 7.17 1.19 11.52
N GLY A 67 6.16 0.41 11.91
CA GLY A 67 5.16 0.74 12.92
C GLY A 67 4.11 1.72 12.42
N ILE A 68 2.84 1.46 12.74
CA ILE A 68 1.70 2.24 12.23
C ILE A 68 0.76 2.61 13.37
N ALA A 69 0.27 3.85 13.36
CA ALA A 69 -0.69 4.36 14.34
C ALA A 69 -2.12 3.94 13.99
N TRP A 70 -2.43 2.64 14.15
CA TRP A 70 -3.75 2.08 13.85
C TRP A 70 -4.89 2.69 14.65
N LEU A 71 -4.60 3.21 15.85
CA LEU A 71 -5.58 3.78 16.77
C LEU A 71 -5.69 5.30 16.69
N TYR A 72 -5.01 5.95 15.73
CA TYR A 72 -5.14 7.39 15.53
C TYR A 72 -6.59 7.74 15.14
N PRO A 73 -7.20 8.83 15.66
CA PRO A 73 -6.62 9.90 16.49
C PRO A 73 -6.70 9.67 18.01
N TYR A 74 -7.22 8.53 18.47
CA TYR A 74 -7.38 8.27 19.90
C TYR A 74 -6.04 7.98 20.59
N ASN A 75 -5.12 7.31 19.88
CA ASN A 75 -3.76 7.08 20.33
C ASN A 75 -2.79 7.22 19.13
N SER A 76 -1.70 7.98 19.33
CA SER A 76 -0.62 8.17 18.34
C SER A 76 0.53 7.16 18.48
N ASP A 77 0.43 6.20 19.39
CA ASP A 77 1.42 5.13 19.54
C ASP A 77 1.52 4.30 18.25
N LEU A 78 2.76 4.03 17.85
CA LEU A 78 3.05 3.21 16.69
C LEU A 78 3.07 1.75 17.10
N LEU A 79 2.20 0.94 16.49
CA LEU A 79 2.18 -0.50 16.71
C LEU A 79 3.30 -1.16 15.89
N TYR A 80 4.25 -1.79 16.57
CA TYR A 80 5.32 -2.60 15.97
C TYR A 80 5.12 -4.08 16.32
N LEU A 81 5.40 -4.99 15.39
CA LEU A 81 5.41 -6.43 15.68
C LEU A 81 6.82 -6.97 15.91
N LEU A 82 7.83 -6.31 15.33
CA LEU A 82 9.22 -6.71 15.36
C LEU A 82 10.08 -5.50 15.69
N LYS A 83 11.04 -5.68 16.59
CA LYS A 83 12.03 -4.65 16.90
C LYS A 83 13.24 -4.85 16.01
N VAL A 84 13.54 -3.89 15.15
CA VAL A 84 14.74 -3.91 14.30
C VAL A 84 15.83 -3.06 14.94
N PRO A 85 17.00 -3.64 15.28
CA PRO A 85 18.12 -2.87 15.77
C PRO A 85 18.59 -1.87 14.71
N ALA A 86 18.81 -0.61 15.11
CA ALA A 86 19.40 0.40 14.25
C ALA A 86 20.92 0.14 14.09
N GLY A 87 21.27 -0.90 13.34
CA GLY A 87 22.66 -1.34 13.16
C GLY A 87 23.49 -0.46 12.22
N ARG A 88 22.84 0.40 11.43
CA ARG A 88 23.50 1.27 10.43
C ARG A 88 23.04 2.72 10.57
N SER A 89 23.95 3.66 10.30
CA SER A 89 23.71 5.10 10.39
C SER A 89 22.63 5.61 9.42
N TRP A 90 22.52 4.99 8.23
CA TRP A 90 21.46 5.31 7.27
C TRP A 90 20.32 4.29 7.36
N TRP A 91 19.15 4.77 7.78
CA TRP A 91 17.96 3.95 8.02
C TRP A 91 17.50 3.14 6.79
N VAL A 92 17.70 3.67 5.58
CA VAL A 92 17.32 2.99 4.32
C VAL A 92 18.04 1.66 4.18
N TRP A 93 19.31 1.56 4.61
CA TRP A 93 20.02 0.28 4.59
C TRP A 93 19.50 -0.71 5.62
N ASN A 94 19.05 -0.24 6.79
CA ASN A 94 18.41 -1.12 7.76
C ASN A 94 17.12 -1.71 7.19
N PHE A 95 16.37 -0.92 6.41
CA PHE A 95 15.14 -1.36 5.75
C PHE A 95 15.38 -2.33 4.58
N ILE A 96 16.19 -1.94 3.58
CA ILE A 96 16.43 -2.75 2.36
C ILE A 96 17.02 -4.13 2.71
N LEU A 97 17.85 -4.20 3.74
CA LEU A 97 18.52 -5.43 4.15
C LEU A 97 17.71 -6.24 5.17
N HIS A 98 16.56 -5.72 5.64
CA HIS A 98 15.67 -6.47 6.49
C HIS A 98 14.87 -7.48 5.65
N TRP A 99 14.66 -8.69 6.17
CA TRP A 99 14.00 -9.77 5.42
C TRP A 99 12.57 -9.42 5.00
N THR A 100 11.89 -8.51 5.71
CA THR A 100 10.55 -8.04 5.34
C THR A 100 10.54 -7.32 3.99
N PHE A 101 11.65 -6.73 3.56
CA PHE A 101 11.77 -6.12 2.24
C PHE A 101 11.59 -7.15 1.11
N LEU A 102 11.94 -8.42 1.34
CA LEU A 102 11.68 -9.49 0.37
C LEU A 102 10.18 -9.73 0.14
N LEU A 103 9.35 -9.50 1.17
CA LEU A 103 7.89 -9.60 1.05
C LEU A 103 7.34 -8.50 0.13
N GLU A 104 7.87 -7.28 0.24
CA GLU A 104 7.50 -6.17 -0.66
C GLU A 104 7.88 -6.48 -2.12
N ILE A 105 9.09 -6.98 -2.35
CA ILE A 105 9.53 -7.42 -3.68
C ILE A 105 8.59 -8.51 -4.21
N PHE A 106 8.29 -9.52 -3.39
CA PHE A 106 7.41 -10.63 -3.77
C PHE A 106 6.03 -10.14 -4.20
N ILE A 107 5.40 -9.24 -3.44
CA ILE A 107 4.10 -8.67 -3.75
C ILE A 107 4.15 -7.85 -5.05
N CYS A 108 5.17 -7.01 -5.22
CA CYS A 108 5.37 -6.23 -6.45
C CYS A 108 5.53 -7.14 -7.69
N VAL A 109 6.35 -8.18 -7.59
CA VAL A 109 6.55 -9.16 -8.66
C VAL A 109 5.28 -9.94 -8.95
N ALA A 110 4.55 -10.39 -7.93
CA ALA A 110 3.28 -11.10 -8.09
C ALA A 110 2.21 -10.22 -8.78
N ALA A 111 2.11 -8.95 -8.40
CA ALA A 111 1.23 -7.98 -9.03
C ALA A 111 1.60 -7.76 -10.51
N PHE A 112 2.90 -7.62 -10.81
CA PHE A 112 3.41 -7.45 -12.16
C PHE A 112 3.15 -8.68 -13.05
N ILE A 113 3.41 -9.89 -12.55
CA ILE A 113 3.12 -11.15 -13.26
C ILE A 113 1.62 -11.27 -13.53
N THR A 114 0.77 -10.96 -12.54
CA THR A 114 -0.69 -10.99 -12.70
C THR A 114 -1.16 -10.01 -13.77
N TRP A 115 -0.55 -8.83 -13.84
CA TRP A 115 -0.84 -7.83 -14.86
C TRP A 115 -0.47 -8.31 -16.27
N ILE A 116 0.71 -8.92 -16.44
CA ILE A 116 1.14 -9.49 -17.73
C ILE A 116 0.20 -10.61 -18.17
N ARG A 117 -0.10 -11.57 -17.29
CA ARG A 117 -0.96 -12.73 -17.61
C ARG A 117 -2.38 -12.34 -18.01
N ARG A 118 -2.91 -11.22 -17.48
CA ARG A 118 -4.23 -10.69 -17.86
C ARG A 118 -4.22 -9.93 -19.19
N ARG A 119 -3.04 -9.54 -19.68
CA ARG A 119 -2.86 -8.86 -20.98
C ARG A 119 -2.54 -9.82 -22.12
N SER A 120 -2.06 -11.03 -21.81
CA SER A 120 -1.91 -12.09 -22.81
C SER A 120 -3.28 -12.34 -23.48
N PRO A 121 -3.38 -12.22 -24.82
CA PRO A 121 -4.58 -12.65 -25.53
C PRO A 121 -4.89 -14.09 -25.13
N LYS A 122 -6.15 -14.40 -24.83
CA LYS A 122 -6.56 -15.81 -24.84
C LYS A 122 -6.20 -16.33 -26.22
N ALA A 123 -5.32 -17.34 -26.30
CA ALA A 123 -5.11 -18.06 -27.54
C ALA A 123 -6.49 -18.51 -28.02
N GLU A 124 -6.92 -17.98 -29.16
CA GLU A 124 -8.15 -18.39 -29.82
C GLU A 124 -7.94 -19.86 -30.20
N PRO A 125 -8.84 -20.78 -29.80
CA PRO A 125 -8.68 -22.19 -30.17
C PRO A 125 -8.73 -22.29 -31.70
N ASP A 126 -7.61 -22.75 -32.26
CA ASP A 126 -7.37 -22.87 -33.68
C ASP A 126 -8.47 -23.74 -34.34
N GLY A 127 -9.15 -23.15 -35.32
CA GLY A 127 -9.88 -23.86 -36.39
C GLY A 127 -10.98 -24.85 -35.98
N ALA A 128 -12.20 -24.37 -35.79
CA ALA A 128 -13.39 -25.16 -36.14
C ALA A 128 -13.83 -24.76 -37.56
N PRO A 129 -13.78 -25.67 -38.56
CA PRO A 129 -14.28 -25.35 -39.89
C PRO A 129 -15.81 -25.24 -39.85
N ASN A 130 -16.34 -24.12 -40.35
CA ASN A 130 -17.77 -23.94 -40.58
C ASN A 130 -18.27 -25.07 -41.50
N ARG A 131 -19.23 -25.85 -41.01
CA ARG A 131 -20.11 -26.69 -41.82
C ARG A 131 -21.49 -26.04 -41.89
#